data_AF-A0A1W9WDJ6-F1
#
_entry.id   AF-A0A1W9WDJ6-F1
#
_cell.length_a   1.000
_cell.length_b   1.000
_cell.length_c   1.000
_cell.angle_alpha   90.00
_cell.angle_beta   90.00
_cell.angle_gamma   90.00
#
_symmetry.space_group_name_H-M   'P 1'
#
loop_
_entity.id
_entity.type
_entity.pdbx_description
1 polymer ?
#
loop_
_entity_poly.entity_id
_entity_poly.type
_entity_poly.pdbx_seq_one_letter_code
_entity_poly.pdbx_strand_id
1 'polypeptide(L)'
;MSLNTGRILWITNGSSTIEGFTFINGNVGGTGGTIWIDTSGTVDIRHNIIANGQAIDGAGIAINRGTVDLRNNIIYNNQATRYGGGIYIDAAVSQAPVILNNTIVSNTATSNGGGLYIPSTDIVGDIEIVNTIFSHNQASSNGGGIYSMHNLDITYSDFFDNQSPINPNSNQSLDHPTILSADPLYQNIFEDNFRLNPISALVDNGDPNTNNPIDFEGDIRPRDNGYDIGADEYDGCLAKVGEELFGNIQDAVDFINDSGAETGSVDISGLCRDMRTIVVGVQILRQTVYITNQIDLSGGWNSDFSEQNPELYPTFVDAEGEGRVLYISGEEFPIEPKIESLNLVNGNAAGDDITPGLGIPRRSSLHGGWDRDLQSKHHPKQSSNTRRRSL
;
A
#
# COMPACT_ATOMS: atom_id res chain seq x y z
N MET A 1 24.57 30.30 19.37
CA MET A 1 24.18 29.63 18.12
C MET A 1 22.97 30.38 17.61
N SER A 2 23.09 31.10 16.48
CA SER A 2 21.89 31.65 15.83
C SER A 2 21.06 30.46 15.37
N LEU A 3 19.83 30.34 15.87
CA LEU A 3 18.85 29.44 15.26
C LEU A 3 18.79 29.83 13.78
N ASN A 4 18.92 28.86 12.88
CA ASN A 4 18.86 29.11 11.44
C ASN A 4 17.51 29.73 11.09
N THR A 5 17.44 31.06 11.02
CA THR A 5 16.23 31.77 10.62
C THR A 5 16.16 31.75 9.10
N GLY A 6 15.24 31.00 8.53
CA GLY A 6 15.04 30.93 7.10
C GLY A 6 13.94 29.98 6.73
N ARG A 7 13.05 30.43 5.84
CA ARG A 7 12.17 29.54 5.09
C ARG A 7 12.99 28.75 4.09
N ILE A 8 12.66 27.48 3.87
CA ILE A 8 13.39 26.66 2.89
C ILE A 8 12.86 26.92 1.47
N LEU A 9 11.54 26.91 1.29
CA LEU A 9 10.92 27.11 -0.02
C LEU A 9 9.81 28.17 0.05
N TRP A 10 9.84 29.11 -0.88
CA TRP A 10 8.76 30.07 -1.10
C TRP A 10 8.37 30.09 -2.58
N ILE A 11 7.13 29.74 -2.87
CA ILE A 11 6.55 29.77 -4.22
C ILE A 11 5.68 31.02 -4.33
N THR A 12 6.12 32.01 -5.11
CA THR A 12 5.46 33.32 -5.21
C THR A 12 4.68 33.54 -6.51
N ASN A 13 4.92 32.72 -7.55
CA ASN A 13 4.26 32.87 -8.84
C ASN A 13 4.40 31.59 -9.69
N GLY A 14 3.46 31.38 -10.61
CA GLY A 14 3.45 30.26 -11.55
C GLY A 14 2.95 28.94 -10.96
N SER A 15 2.94 27.92 -11.82
CA SER A 15 2.66 26.54 -11.44
C SER A 15 3.98 25.78 -11.23
N SER A 16 4.00 24.79 -10.34
CA SER A 16 5.23 24.06 -10.01
C SER A 16 4.92 22.65 -9.54
N THR A 17 5.83 21.71 -9.82
CA THR A 17 5.86 20.38 -9.21
C THR A 17 7.08 20.32 -8.28
N ILE A 18 6.83 19.95 -7.03
CA ILE A 18 7.84 19.79 -5.98
C ILE A 18 7.85 18.32 -5.58
N GLU A 19 8.90 17.60 -5.95
CA GLU A 19 8.94 16.14 -5.90
C GLU A 19 10.30 15.60 -5.45
N GLY A 20 10.29 14.61 -4.57
CA GLY A 20 11.49 13.86 -4.16
C GLY A 20 12.45 14.63 -3.24
N PHE A 21 11.98 15.69 -2.57
CA PHE A 21 12.83 16.51 -1.69
C PHE A 21 12.65 16.17 -0.21
N THR A 22 13.74 16.35 0.54
CA THR A 22 13.71 16.40 2.00
C THR A 22 13.91 17.84 2.47
N PHE A 23 12.84 18.46 2.95
CA PHE A 23 12.84 19.80 3.52
C PHE A 23 12.86 19.72 5.05
N ILE A 24 13.95 20.18 5.66
CA ILE A 24 14.11 20.11 7.12
C ILE A 24 14.52 21.43 7.73
N ASN A 25 14.08 21.67 8.96
CA ASN A 25 14.54 22.77 9.82
C ASN A 25 14.26 24.18 9.27
N GLY A 26 13.17 24.36 8.51
CA GLY A 26 12.71 25.70 8.16
C GLY A 26 12.22 26.44 9.40
N ASN A 27 12.69 27.66 9.65
CA ASN A 27 12.35 28.39 10.88
C ASN A 27 12.13 29.87 10.59
N VAL A 28 10.89 30.33 10.76
CA VAL A 28 10.50 31.72 10.52
C VAL A 28 9.63 32.21 11.67
N GLY A 29 9.85 33.44 12.13
CA GLY A 29 8.97 34.11 13.10
C GLY A 29 7.62 34.57 12.51
N GLY A 30 7.09 33.87 11.50
CA GLY A 30 5.90 34.21 10.73
C GLY A 30 5.23 32.95 10.19
N THR A 31 4.40 33.06 9.15
CA THR A 31 3.70 31.92 8.52
C THR A 31 4.61 31.17 7.53
N GLY A 32 4.46 29.85 7.42
CA GLY A 32 5.19 29.00 6.47
C GLY A 32 6.64 28.80 6.89
N GLY A 33 6.89 27.90 7.83
CA GLY A 33 8.22 27.63 8.38
C GLY A 33 9.13 26.99 7.35
N THR A 34 8.72 25.83 6.83
CA THR A 34 9.49 25.08 5.83
C THR A 34 9.09 25.47 4.40
N ILE A 35 7.80 25.38 4.07
CA ILE A 35 7.27 25.72 2.75
C ILE A 35 6.18 26.79 2.89
N TRP A 36 6.27 27.84 2.06
CA TRP A 36 5.18 28.81 1.90
C TRP A 36 4.77 28.91 0.43
N ILE A 37 3.48 28.75 0.20
CA ILE A 37 2.85 28.85 -1.12
C ILE A 37 2.00 30.11 -1.15
N ASP A 38 2.37 31.03 -2.03
CA ASP A 38 1.65 32.29 -2.26
C ASP A 38 1.66 32.62 -3.75
N THR A 39 0.94 31.79 -4.52
CA THR A 39 0.87 31.89 -5.98
C THR A 39 -0.58 31.91 -6.47
N SER A 40 -0.80 32.28 -7.73
CA SER A 40 -2.08 32.07 -8.42
C SER A 40 -2.10 30.83 -9.29
N GLY A 41 -0.99 30.08 -9.38
CA GLY A 41 -0.88 28.87 -10.17
C GLY A 41 -1.25 27.59 -9.40
N THR A 42 -1.02 26.45 -10.07
CA THR A 42 -1.21 25.11 -9.51
C THR A 42 0.12 24.59 -8.97
N VAL A 43 0.13 24.09 -7.73
CA VAL A 43 1.33 23.49 -7.11
C VAL A 43 1.05 22.04 -6.76
N ASP A 44 1.79 21.11 -7.36
CA ASP A 44 1.78 19.69 -7.01
C ASP A 44 2.96 19.44 -6.06
N ILE A 45 2.67 19.08 -4.81
CA ILE A 45 3.68 18.71 -3.81
C ILE A 45 3.53 17.22 -3.54
N ARG A 46 4.53 16.44 -3.93
CA ARG A 46 4.49 14.99 -3.82
C ARG A 46 5.81 14.34 -3.48
N HIS A 47 5.78 13.16 -2.84
CA HIS A 47 6.99 12.37 -2.59
C HIS A 47 8.05 13.15 -1.79
N ASN A 48 7.61 14.05 -0.91
CA ASN A 48 8.52 14.86 -0.11
C ASN A 48 8.47 14.43 1.36
N ILE A 49 9.61 14.64 2.01
CA ILE A 49 9.72 14.67 3.46
C ILE A 49 9.76 16.13 3.90
N ILE A 50 8.83 16.54 4.78
CA ILE A 50 8.73 17.92 5.28
C ILE A 50 8.71 17.88 6.80
N ALA A 51 9.83 18.26 7.42
CA ALA A 51 10.01 18.01 8.83
C ALA A 51 10.72 19.10 9.62
N ASN A 52 10.51 19.07 10.94
CA ASN A 52 11.21 19.91 11.90
C ASN A 52 11.07 21.42 11.63
N GLY A 53 10.00 21.81 10.95
CA GLY A 53 9.67 23.20 10.67
C GLY A 53 9.21 23.94 11.93
N GLN A 54 9.48 25.25 12.00
CA GLN A 54 9.05 26.13 13.08
C GLN A 54 8.45 27.42 12.50
N ALA A 55 7.23 27.74 12.91
CA ALA A 55 6.50 28.92 12.44
C ALA A 55 5.49 29.44 13.46
N ILE A 56 4.87 30.57 13.14
CA ILE A 56 3.62 30.98 13.79
C ILE A 56 2.48 30.07 13.29
N ASP A 57 2.30 29.96 11.97
CA ASP A 57 1.31 29.08 11.37
C ASP A 57 1.92 28.28 10.21
N GLY A 58 1.46 27.04 10.02
CA GLY A 58 1.92 26.19 8.92
C GLY A 58 3.41 25.93 8.99
N ALA A 59 3.86 25.30 10.07
CA ALA A 59 5.29 25.13 10.31
C ALA A 59 5.94 24.20 9.28
N GLY A 60 5.24 23.15 8.85
CA GLY A 60 5.62 22.37 7.67
C GLY A 60 5.26 23.13 6.38
N ILE A 61 3.97 23.20 6.08
CA ILE A 61 3.44 23.84 4.87
C ILE A 61 2.45 24.92 5.27
N ALA A 62 2.62 26.12 4.74
CA ALA A 62 1.56 27.14 4.71
C ALA A 62 1.13 27.42 3.28
N ILE A 63 -0.19 27.34 3.03
CA ILE A 63 -0.81 27.62 1.75
C ILE A 63 -1.60 28.92 1.90
N ASN A 64 -1.08 30.04 1.37
CA ASN A 64 -1.80 31.32 1.39
C ASN A 64 -2.76 31.42 0.20
N ARG A 65 -2.27 31.04 -0.99
CA ARG A 65 -2.97 31.15 -2.28
C ARG A 65 -2.54 30.05 -3.23
N GLY A 66 -3.38 29.77 -4.21
CA GLY A 66 -3.13 28.84 -5.32
C GLY A 66 -4.11 27.67 -5.32
N THR A 67 -3.95 26.78 -6.29
CA THR A 67 -4.55 25.44 -6.27
C THR A 67 -3.44 24.47 -5.89
N VAL A 68 -3.59 23.70 -4.82
CA VAL A 68 -2.52 22.84 -4.29
C VAL A 68 -2.99 21.40 -4.18
N ASP A 69 -2.23 20.50 -4.78
CA ASP A 69 -2.37 19.06 -4.58
C ASP A 69 -1.25 18.59 -3.65
N LEU A 70 -1.62 18.01 -2.51
CA LEU A 70 -0.69 17.42 -1.56
C LEU A 70 -0.86 15.90 -1.63
N ARG A 71 0.12 15.18 -2.18
CA ARG A 71 0.03 13.72 -2.30
C ARG A 71 1.29 12.97 -1.93
N ASN A 72 1.21 11.80 -1.30
CA ASN A 72 2.40 10.98 -1.01
C ASN A 72 3.52 11.72 -0.27
N ASN A 73 3.18 12.62 0.66
CA ASN A 73 4.19 13.31 1.48
C ASN A 73 4.20 12.74 2.89
N ILE A 74 5.39 12.76 3.49
CA ILE A 74 5.59 12.51 4.91
C ILE A 74 5.86 13.86 5.59
N ILE A 75 4.94 14.29 6.44
CA ILE A 75 4.97 15.61 7.09
C ILE A 75 5.04 15.40 8.60
N TYR A 76 6.19 15.65 9.22
CA TYR A 76 6.39 15.28 10.62
C TYR A 76 7.18 16.25 11.49
N ASN A 77 6.90 16.21 12.80
CA ASN A 77 7.60 17.00 13.82
C ASN A 77 7.70 18.51 13.52
N ASN A 78 6.71 19.06 12.80
CA ASN A 78 6.63 20.49 12.56
C ASN A 78 5.89 21.17 13.72
N GLN A 79 6.35 22.36 14.13
CA GLN A 79 5.91 23.02 15.36
C GLN A 79 5.44 24.45 15.08
N ALA A 80 4.13 24.66 15.16
CA ALA A 80 3.51 25.97 15.05
C ALA A 80 3.23 26.57 16.42
N THR A 81 3.59 27.83 16.61
CA THR A 81 3.25 28.59 17.84
C THR A 81 1.83 29.18 17.82
N ARG A 82 1.02 28.79 16.83
CA ARG A 82 -0.40 29.13 16.77
C ARG A 82 -1.25 28.07 16.07
N TYR A 83 -1.23 27.97 14.74
CA TYR A 83 -2.14 27.08 13.99
C TYR A 83 -1.42 26.19 12.98
N GLY A 84 -1.91 24.96 12.76
CA GLY A 84 -1.43 24.11 11.68
C GLY A 84 0.03 23.72 11.86
N GLY A 85 0.32 22.83 12.81
CA GLY A 85 1.69 22.36 13.04
C GLY A 85 2.29 21.79 11.76
N GLY A 86 1.60 20.82 11.17
CA GLY A 86 1.97 20.25 9.86
C GLY A 86 1.61 21.21 8.74
N ILE A 87 0.30 21.43 8.55
CA ILE A 87 -0.26 22.14 7.40
C ILE A 87 -1.20 23.25 7.89
N TYR A 88 -1.05 24.44 7.32
CA TYR A 88 -2.00 25.54 7.44
C TYR A 88 -2.50 25.94 6.05
N ILE A 89 -3.81 25.92 5.86
CA ILE A 89 -4.46 26.37 4.62
C ILE A 89 -5.16 27.69 4.89
N ASP A 90 -4.76 28.76 4.20
CA ASP A 90 -5.33 30.10 4.33
C ASP A 90 -6.43 30.41 3.31
N ALA A 91 -7.13 31.50 3.61
CA ALA A 91 -8.35 32.08 3.06
C ALA A 91 -8.40 32.44 1.57
N ALA A 92 -7.35 32.24 0.78
CA ALA A 92 -7.31 32.75 -0.59
C ALA A 92 -6.92 31.68 -1.62
N VAL A 93 -7.16 30.40 -1.30
CA VAL A 93 -7.08 29.31 -2.27
C VAL A 93 -8.25 29.40 -3.27
N SER A 94 -7.91 29.40 -4.56
CA SER A 94 -8.89 29.53 -5.65
C SER A 94 -9.75 28.28 -5.84
N GLN A 95 -9.27 27.15 -5.32
CA GLN A 95 -9.93 25.84 -5.31
C GLN A 95 -9.51 25.11 -4.04
N ALA A 96 -10.40 24.26 -3.52
CA ALA A 96 -10.10 23.38 -2.41
C ALA A 96 -8.90 22.48 -2.76
N PRO A 97 -7.87 22.38 -1.89
CA PRO A 97 -6.76 21.46 -2.10
C PRO A 97 -7.19 20.01 -1.95
N VAL A 98 -6.54 19.13 -2.71
CA VAL A 98 -6.66 17.68 -2.55
C VAL A 98 -5.54 17.19 -1.62
N ILE A 99 -5.91 16.44 -0.57
CA ILE A 99 -4.96 15.82 0.36
C ILE A 99 -5.12 14.30 0.23
N LEU A 100 -4.18 13.66 -0.47
CA LEU A 100 -4.28 12.26 -0.86
C LEU A 100 -3.04 11.48 -0.41
N ASN A 101 -3.17 10.30 0.23
CA ASN A 101 -2.01 9.46 0.52
C ASN A 101 -0.89 10.20 1.27
N ASN A 102 -1.18 11.02 2.28
CA ASN A 102 -0.12 11.64 3.09
C ASN A 102 0.02 10.91 4.43
N THR A 103 1.21 10.98 5.03
CA THR A 103 1.44 10.58 6.42
C THR A 103 1.81 11.83 7.22
N ILE A 104 0.87 12.31 8.04
CA ILE A 104 0.98 13.55 8.81
C ILE A 104 1.09 13.15 10.29
N VAL A 105 2.31 13.26 10.84
CA VAL A 105 2.64 12.60 12.12
C VAL A 105 3.42 13.49 13.07
N SER A 106 3.08 13.45 14.36
CA SER A 106 3.84 14.14 15.42
C SER A 106 3.98 15.66 15.23
N ASN A 107 3.09 16.30 14.49
CA ASN A 107 3.10 17.75 14.33
C ASN A 107 2.38 18.44 15.49
N THR A 108 2.83 19.63 15.88
CA THR A 108 2.32 20.32 17.07
C THR A 108 1.89 21.75 16.79
N ALA A 109 0.77 22.16 17.38
CA ALA A 109 0.28 23.54 17.36
C ALA A 109 -0.10 23.98 18.78
N THR A 110 0.32 25.17 19.20
CA THR A 110 -0.05 25.67 20.55
C THR A 110 -1.49 26.19 20.63
N SER A 111 -2.24 26.23 19.53
CA SER A 111 -3.69 26.45 19.54
C SER A 111 -4.44 25.30 18.88
N ASN A 112 -4.73 25.37 17.58
CA ASN A 112 -5.62 24.41 16.90
C ASN A 112 -4.95 23.76 15.69
N GLY A 113 -5.35 22.53 15.37
CA GLY A 113 -4.89 21.82 14.17
C GLY A 113 -3.41 21.45 14.27
N GLY A 114 -3.08 20.44 15.08
CA GLY A 114 -1.71 19.95 15.20
C GLY A 114 -1.19 19.44 13.85
N GLY A 115 -1.97 18.58 13.20
CA GLY A 115 -1.71 18.09 11.84
C GLY A 115 -2.11 19.12 10.79
N LEU A 116 -3.39 19.50 10.75
CA LEU A 116 -3.97 20.40 9.75
C LEU A 116 -4.90 21.44 10.39
N TYR A 117 -4.74 22.69 9.99
CA TYR A 117 -5.65 23.78 10.34
C TYR A 117 -6.23 24.48 9.11
N ILE A 118 -7.55 24.71 9.13
CA ILE A 118 -8.32 25.43 8.11
C ILE A 118 -9.25 26.47 8.79
N PRO A 119 -9.04 27.79 8.59
CA PRO A 119 -9.87 28.87 9.17
C PRO A 119 -11.22 29.05 8.46
N SER A 120 -12.13 29.86 9.03
CA SER A 120 -13.52 30.10 8.57
C SER A 120 -13.63 31.08 7.40
N THR A 121 -12.86 30.87 6.34
CA THR A 121 -12.73 31.83 5.24
C THR A 121 -13.04 31.19 3.91
N ASP A 122 -13.62 31.92 2.97
CA ASP A 122 -14.21 31.37 1.75
C ASP A 122 -13.24 30.49 0.91
N ILE A 123 -13.31 29.17 1.11
CA ILE A 123 -12.73 28.17 0.21
C ILE A 123 -13.81 27.79 -0.80
N VAL A 124 -13.44 27.75 -2.08
CA VAL A 124 -14.34 27.31 -3.16
C VAL A 124 -14.21 25.80 -3.33
N GLY A 125 -15.27 25.07 -2.98
CA GLY A 125 -15.34 23.61 -3.05
C GLY A 125 -15.15 22.93 -1.68
N ASP A 126 -15.44 21.64 -1.64
CA ASP A 126 -15.18 20.80 -0.48
C ASP A 126 -13.72 20.33 -0.50
N ILE A 127 -13.06 20.35 0.67
CA ILE A 127 -11.71 19.81 0.80
C ILE A 127 -11.81 18.31 0.98
N GLU A 128 -11.19 17.59 0.06
CA GLU A 128 -11.15 16.14 0.03
C GLU A 128 -9.87 15.63 0.71
N ILE A 129 -10.04 14.71 1.65
CA ILE A 129 -8.97 14.00 2.36
C ILE A 129 -9.20 12.50 2.19
N VAL A 130 -8.34 11.86 1.41
CA VAL A 130 -8.42 10.42 1.11
C VAL A 130 -7.08 9.74 1.40
N ASN A 131 -7.11 8.47 1.82
CA ASN A 131 -5.92 7.64 2.03
C ASN A 131 -4.87 8.28 2.94
N THR A 132 -5.25 9.15 3.87
CA THR A 132 -4.28 9.94 4.64
C THR A 132 -4.25 9.49 6.09
N ILE A 133 -3.04 9.37 6.65
CA ILE A 133 -2.84 9.08 8.07
C ILE A 133 -2.59 10.39 8.82
N PHE A 134 -3.40 10.64 9.84
CA PHE A 134 -3.13 11.63 10.88
C PHE A 134 -2.83 10.90 12.18
N SER A 135 -1.57 10.87 12.60
CA SER A 135 -1.22 10.20 13.86
C SER A 135 -0.33 11.02 14.78
N HIS A 136 -0.51 10.87 16.10
CA HIS A 136 0.33 11.51 17.12
C HIS A 136 0.43 13.05 17.01
N ASN A 137 -0.46 13.71 16.28
CA ASN A 137 -0.44 15.18 16.15
C ASN A 137 -1.07 15.82 17.39
N GLN A 138 -0.53 16.95 17.83
CA GLN A 138 -0.93 17.60 19.07
C GLN A 138 -1.38 19.05 18.87
N ALA A 139 -2.49 19.42 19.50
CA ALA A 139 -2.95 20.79 19.60
C ALA A 139 -3.30 21.14 21.06
N SER A 140 -2.87 22.31 21.56
CA SER A 140 -3.17 22.69 22.95
C SER A 140 -4.62 23.12 23.20
N SER A 141 -5.43 23.32 22.14
CA SER A 141 -6.83 23.74 22.25
C SER A 141 -7.80 22.76 21.57
N ASN A 142 -7.76 22.62 20.24
CA ASN A 142 -8.75 21.82 19.50
C ASN A 142 -8.14 21.16 18.25
N GLY A 143 -8.55 19.94 17.92
CA GLY A 143 -8.13 19.26 16.69
C GLY A 143 -6.64 18.93 16.68
N GLY A 144 -6.23 17.93 17.45
CA GLY A 144 -4.86 17.40 17.39
C GLY A 144 -4.50 16.97 15.97
N GLY A 145 -5.34 16.15 15.34
CA GLY A 145 -5.23 15.80 13.91
C GLY A 145 -5.65 16.98 13.03
N ILE A 146 -6.95 17.30 13.02
CA ILE A 146 -7.53 18.34 12.16
C ILE A 146 -8.37 19.31 12.97
N TYR A 147 -8.20 20.61 12.69
CA TYR A 147 -9.20 21.61 13.00
C TYR A 147 -9.62 22.34 11.72
N SER A 148 -10.89 22.25 11.37
CA SER A 148 -11.46 22.91 10.20
C SER A 148 -12.72 23.68 10.56
N MET A 149 -12.84 24.90 10.04
CA MET A 149 -14.09 25.66 10.06
C MET A 149 -14.93 25.46 8.77
N HIS A 150 -14.49 24.57 7.89
CA HIS A 150 -15.18 24.09 6.70
C HIS A 150 -15.56 22.62 6.83
N ASN A 151 -16.61 22.21 6.11
CA ASN A 151 -16.90 20.79 5.94
C ASN A 151 -15.75 20.14 5.16
N LEU A 152 -15.39 18.93 5.57
CA LEU A 152 -14.39 18.10 4.91
C LEU A 152 -15.06 16.83 4.41
N ASP A 153 -14.71 16.39 3.21
CA ASP A 153 -15.01 15.04 2.75
C ASP A 153 -13.82 14.15 3.09
N ILE A 154 -13.99 13.26 4.07
CA ILE A 154 -12.93 12.41 4.61
C ILE A 154 -13.31 10.96 4.38
N THR A 155 -12.49 10.22 3.64
CA THR A 155 -12.68 8.79 3.40
C THR A 155 -11.34 8.05 3.40
N TYR A 156 -11.37 6.74 3.64
CA TYR A 156 -10.21 5.85 3.57
C TYR A 156 -8.98 6.39 4.33
N SER A 157 -9.20 7.03 5.48
CA SER A 157 -8.16 7.77 6.20
C SER A 157 -8.09 7.29 7.64
N ASP A 158 -6.93 7.41 8.28
CA ASP A 158 -6.73 6.97 9.65
C ASP A 158 -6.45 8.13 10.60
N PHE A 159 -7.04 8.04 11.80
CA PHE A 159 -6.80 8.98 12.89
C PHE A 159 -6.41 8.23 14.17
N PHE A 160 -5.12 8.25 14.50
CA PHE A 160 -4.58 7.47 15.62
C PHE A 160 -3.74 8.29 16.59
N ASP A 161 -4.04 8.18 17.88
CA ASP A 161 -3.29 8.84 18.99
C ASP A 161 -3.04 10.35 18.81
N ASN A 162 -3.92 11.07 18.11
CA ASN A 162 -3.85 12.53 18.11
C ASN A 162 -4.32 13.10 19.47
N GLN A 163 -3.79 14.26 19.85
CA GLN A 163 -4.00 14.82 21.18
C GLN A 163 -4.46 16.28 21.14
N SER A 164 -5.58 16.57 21.79
CA SER A 164 -5.97 17.93 22.17
C SER A 164 -7.02 17.89 23.29
N PRO A 165 -7.22 18.98 24.04
CA PRO A 165 -8.30 19.03 25.04
C PRO A 165 -9.69 18.90 24.45
N ILE A 166 -9.89 19.33 23.20
CA ILE A 166 -11.17 19.28 22.49
C ILE A 166 -10.95 18.60 21.14
N ASN A 167 -11.73 17.57 20.83
CA ASN A 167 -11.70 16.85 19.56
C ASN A 167 -10.27 16.41 19.12
N PRO A 168 -9.63 15.46 19.82
CA PRO A 168 -8.26 15.02 19.53
C PRO A 168 -7.99 14.69 18.07
N ASN A 169 -8.87 13.95 17.41
CA ASN A 169 -8.69 13.57 16.01
C ASN A 169 -9.15 14.66 15.03
N SER A 170 -10.40 15.10 15.11
CA SER A 170 -10.94 16.14 14.24
C SER A 170 -12.15 16.81 14.86
N ASN A 171 -12.35 18.11 14.62
CA ASN A 171 -13.61 18.79 14.95
C ASN A 171 -14.72 18.58 13.88
N GLN A 172 -14.43 17.80 12.84
CA GLN A 172 -15.38 17.32 11.83
C GLN A 172 -15.87 15.92 12.17
N SER A 173 -16.94 15.47 11.49
CA SER A 173 -17.43 14.08 11.65
C SER A 173 -16.42 13.08 11.09
N LEU A 174 -16.22 11.99 11.82
CA LEU A 174 -15.37 10.85 11.42
C LEU A 174 -16.19 9.54 11.38
N ASP A 175 -17.51 9.64 11.13
CA ASP A 175 -18.44 8.50 11.20
C ASP A 175 -18.51 7.67 9.89
N HIS A 176 -17.66 7.97 8.91
CA HIS A 176 -17.64 7.24 7.64
C HIS A 176 -16.98 5.85 7.82
N PRO A 177 -17.53 4.74 7.26
CA PRO A 177 -17.04 3.39 7.52
C PRO A 177 -15.61 3.11 7.01
N THR A 178 -15.10 3.94 6.11
CA THR A 178 -13.73 3.83 5.59
C THR A 178 -12.74 4.67 6.40
N ILE A 179 -13.19 5.40 7.43
CA ILE A 179 -12.28 6.07 8.36
C ILE A 179 -11.90 5.09 9.47
N LEU A 180 -10.59 4.96 9.67
CA LEU A 180 -10.01 4.08 10.69
C LEU A 180 -9.51 4.89 11.90
N SER A 181 -9.31 4.19 13.00
CA SER A 181 -8.61 4.66 14.19
C SER A 181 -7.75 3.52 14.72
N ALA A 182 -6.91 3.00 13.84
CA ALA A 182 -6.05 1.85 14.08
C ALA A 182 -4.61 2.31 14.28
N ASP A 183 -3.85 1.59 15.11
CA ASP A 183 -2.41 1.86 15.22
C ASP A 183 -1.76 1.64 13.84
N PRO A 184 -1.09 2.64 13.24
CA PRO A 184 -0.40 2.46 11.96
C PRO A 184 0.68 1.40 12.01
N LEU A 185 1.19 1.06 13.21
CA LEU A 185 2.28 0.12 13.42
C LEU A 185 3.49 0.46 12.54
N TYR A 186 3.92 1.73 12.60
CA TYR A 186 5.13 2.15 11.89
C TYR A 186 6.33 1.30 12.27
N GLN A 187 7.18 0.97 11.31
CA GLN A 187 8.37 0.15 11.54
C GLN A 187 9.28 0.74 12.63
N ASN A 188 9.54 2.06 12.60
CA ASN A 188 10.23 2.75 13.69
C ASN A 188 9.96 4.26 13.71
N ILE A 189 8.96 4.66 14.50
CA ILE A 189 8.60 6.07 14.67
C ILE A 189 9.73 6.92 15.29
N PHE A 190 10.62 6.34 16.10
CA PHE A 190 11.69 7.07 16.78
C PHE A 190 12.92 7.34 15.89
N GLU A 191 12.99 6.67 14.74
CA GLU A 191 14.00 6.89 13.70
C GLU A 191 13.39 7.53 12.45
N ASP A 192 12.20 8.14 12.58
CA ASP A 192 11.45 8.77 11.49
C ASP A 192 11.15 7.80 10.31
N ASN A 193 11.07 6.49 10.60
CA ASN A 193 10.68 5.46 9.64
C ASN A 193 9.19 5.14 9.78
N PHE A 194 8.40 5.78 8.92
CA PHE A 194 6.93 5.69 8.91
C PHE A 194 6.37 4.64 7.94
N ARG A 195 7.21 3.71 7.48
CA ARG A 195 6.71 2.56 6.71
C ARG A 195 5.79 1.70 7.55
N LEU A 196 4.77 1.12 6.93
CA LEU A 196 3.82 0.28 7.63
C LEU A 196 4.41 -1.10 7.95
N ASN A 197 3.98 -1.69 9.06
CA ASN A 197 4.19 -3.11 9.33
C ASN A 197 3.11 -3.95 8.60
N PRO A 198 3.43 -5.16 8.10
CA PRO A 198 2.48 -6.03 7.38
C PRO A 198 1.18 -6.38 8.11
N ILE A 199 1.15 -6.25 9.45
CA ILE A 199 -0.05 -6.54 10.25
C ILE A 199 -0.88 -5.29 10.55
N SER A 200 -0.47 -4.12 10.06
CA SER A 200 -1.22 -2.88 10.21
C SER A 200 -2.57 -3.00 9.51
N ALA A 201 -3.63 -2.51 10.15
CA ALA A 201 -4.95 -2.45 9.53
C ALA A 201 -5.03 -1.41 8.40
N LEU A 202 -3.96 -0.63 8.19
CA LEU A 202 -3.86 0.36 7.13
C LEU A 202 -3.36 -0.25 5.81
N VAL A 203 -2.79 -1.46 5.88
CA VAL A 203 -2.36 -2.22 4.70
C VAL A 203 -3.59 -2.77 3.97
N ASP A 204 -3.62 -2.64 2.64
CA ASP A 204 -4.69 -3.07 1.73
C ASP A 204 -6.09 -2.49 2.02
N ASN A 205 -6.18 -1.36 2.74
CA ASN A 205 -7.45 -0.76 3.19
C ASN A 205 -7.71 0.67 2.68
N GLY A 206 -6.91 1.15 1.73
CA GLY A 206 -7.11 2.39 1.01
C GLY A 206 -8.24 2.34 -0.01
N ASP A 207 -8.56 3.49 -0.61
CA ASP A 207 -9.58 3.60 -1.65
C ASP A 207 -9.23 2.71 -2.86
N PRO A 208 -10.05 1.69 -3.19
CA PRO A 208 -9.80 0.81 -4.32
C PRO A 208 -9.92 1.50 -5.68
N ASN A 209 -10.46 2.72 -5.73
CA ASN A 209 -10.59 3.51 -6.96
C ASN A 209 -9.57 4.66 -7.05
N THR A 210 -8.59 4.71 -6.14
CA THR A 210 -7.57 5.75 -6.18
C THR A 210 -6.76 5.68 -7.48
N ASN A 211 -6.50 6.85 -8.08
CA ASN A 211 -5.66 6.97 -9.27
C ASN A 211 -4.29 7.54 -8.90
N ASN A 212 -3.61 6.88 -7.96
CA ASN A 212 -2.30 7.24 -7.46
C ASN A 212 -1.35 6.04 -7.60
N PRO A 213 -0.65 5.91 -8.74
CA PRO A 213 -0.01 4.65 -9.14
C PRO A 213 1.34 4.38 -8.47
N ILE A 214 1.91 5.36 -7.78
CA ILE A 214 3.20 5.23 -7.07
C ILE A 214 3.14 5.93 -5.72
N ASP A 215 3.86 5.38 -4.74
CA ASP A 215 3.95 5.90 -3.38
C ASP A 215 5.05 6.96 -3.20
N PHE A 216 5.43 7.28 -1.95
CA PHE A 216 6.41 8.34 -1.66
C PHE A 216 7.83 8.09 -2.14
N GLU A 217 8.22 6.83 -2.33
CA GLU A 217 9.56 6.43 -2.76
C GLU A 217 9.60 5.82 -4.16
N GLY A 218 8.44 5.80 -4.82
CA GLY A 218 8.29 5.43 -6.22
C GLY A 218 7.91 3.96 -6.41
N ASP A 219 7.57 3.24 -5.34
CA ASP A 219 7.03 1.90 -5.43
C ASP A 219 5.62 1.94 -6.01
N ILE A 220 5.29 0.94 -6.82
CA ILE A 220 3.98 0.84 -7.48
C ILE A 220 2.88 0.68 -6.44
N ARG A 221 1.68 1.12 -6.80
CA ARG A 221 0.46 0.88 -6.02
C ARG A 221 -0.61 0.18 -6.86
N PRO A 222 -1.25 -0.88 -6.35
CA PRO A 222 -0.98 -1.50 -5.06
C PRO A 222 0.27 -2.39 -5.08
N ARG A 223 0.83 -2.72 -3.90
CA ARG A 223 1.68 -3.91 -3.67
C ARG A 223 0.99 -4.81 -2.65
N ASP A 224 0.83 -6.10 -2.98
CA ASP A 224 -0.11 -7.04 -2.35
C ASP A 224 -1.56 -6.86 -2.88
N ASN A 225 -2.58 -6.73 -2.02
CA ASN A 225 -3.98 -6.99 -2.38
C ASN A 225 -4.82 -5.75 -2.66
N GLY A 226 -4.37 -4.60 -2.19
CA GLY A 226 -5.07 -3.34 -2.29
C GLY A 226 -4.14 -2.18 -1.99
N TYR A 227 -4.66 -0.97 -2.10
CA TYR A 227 -3.88 0.24 -1.80
C TYR A 227 -3.72 0.39 -0.29
N ASP A 228 -2.58 0.90 0.15
CA ASP A 228 -2.40 1.26 1.54
C ASP A 228 -2.89 2.68 1.85
N ILE A 229 -3.42 2.87 3.05
CA ILE A 229 -3.66 4.21 3.62
C ILE A 229 -2.29 4.77 4.05
N GLY A 230 -1.99 6.00 3.61
CA GLY A 230 -0.76 6.71 3.93
C GLY A 230 0.11 6.99 2.71
N ALA A 231 1.29 7.56 2.95
CA ALA A 231 2.25 7.93 1.91
C ALA A 231 3.09 6.77 1.37
N ASP A 232 3.28 5.73 2.17
CA ASP A 232 4.05 4.53 1.86
C ASP A 232 3.10 3.40 1.45
N GLU A 233 3.54 2.54 0.54
CA GLU A 233 2.90 1.26 0.23
C GLU A 233 3.75 0.15 0.85
N TYR A 234 3.13 -0.77 1.58
CA TYR A 234 3.82 -1.91 2.15
C TYR A 234 4.44 -2.77 1.05
N ASP A 235 5.75 -2.97 1.14
CA ASP A 235 6.51 -3.82 0.21
C ASP A 235 6.22 -5.32 0.48
N GLY A 236 5.03 -5.75 0.07
CA GLY A 236 4.55 -7.13 0.17
C GLY A 236 4.94 -7.96 -1.05
N CYS A 237 4.06 -7.96 -2.04
CA CYS A 237 4.19 -8.76 -3.25
C CYS A 237 4.57 -7.89 -4.44
N LEU A 238 5.41 -8.43 -5.31
CA LEU A 238 5.70 -7.84 -6.59
C LEU A 238 5.86 -8.93 -7.66
N ALA A 239 5.14 -8.78 -8.76
CA ALA A 239 5.21 -9.64 -9.91
C ALA A 239 5.62 -8.85 -11.16
N LYS A 240 6.40 -9.46 -12.05
CA LYS A 240 6.90 -8.83 -13.28
C LYS A 240 6.62 -9.70 -14.51
N VAL A 241 6.13 -9.06 -15.57
CA VAL A 241 5.96 -9.66 -16.90
C VAL A 241 6.58 -8.75 -17.95
N GLY A 242 7.71 -9.16 -18.53
CA GLY A 242 8.47 -8.29 -19.42
C GLY A 242 8.99 -7.07 -18.67
N GLU A 243 8.49 -5.88 -18.97
CA GLU A 243 8.82 -4.63 -18.25
C GLU A 243 7.69 -4.14 -17.33
N GLU A 244 6.53 -4.81 -17.36
CA GLU A 244 5.36 -4.43 -16.58
C GLU A 244 5.44 -5.02 -15.17
N LEU A 245 5.07 -4.22 -14.17
CA LEU A 245 5.04 -4.60 -12.76
C LEU A 245 3.60 -4.67 -12.25
N PHE A 246 3.34 -5.62 -11.36
CA PHE A 246 2.04 -5.89 -10.77
C PHE A 246 2.18 -6.10 -9.27
N GLY A 247 1.23 -5.57 -8.50
CA GLY A 247 1.21 -5.72 -7.04
C GLY A 247 0.93 -7.14 -6.56
N ASN A 248 0.36 -8.00 -7.39
CA ASN A 248 0.09 -9.40 -7.06
C ASN A 248 0.31 -10.32 -8.27
N ILE A 249 0.41 -11.61 -7.98
CA ILE A 249 0.69 -12.64 -8.99
C ILE A 249 -0.51 -12.86 -9.92
N GLN A 250 -1.76 -12.77 -9.43
CA GLN A 250 -2.92 -13.06 -10.26
C GLN A 250 -3.09 -12.02 -11.37
N ASP A 251 -2.91 -10.73 -11.07
CA ASP A 251 -3.04 -9.66 -12.07
C ASP A 251 -1.98 -9.81 -13.18
N ALA A 252 -0.77 -10.25 -12.83
CA ALA A 252 0.27 -10.58 -13.80
C ALA A 252 -0.09 -11.77 -14.70
N VAL A 253 -0.72 -12.81 -14.12
CA VAL A 253 -1.23 -13.97 -14.87
C VAL A 253 -2.37 -13.56 -15.80
N ASP A 254 -3.31 -12.75 -15.31
CA ASP A 254 -4.45 -12.27 -16.07
C ASP A 254 -3.99 -11.37 -17.23
N PHE A 255 -2.99 -10.51 -17.00
CA PHE A 255 -2.36 -9.72 -18.05
C PHE A 255 -1.81 -10.56 -19.21
N ILE A 256 -1.13 -11.68 -18.91
CA ILE A 256 -0.64 -12.60 -19.94
C ILE A 256 -1.82 -13.25 -20.68
N ASN A 257 -2.83 -13.72 -19.96
CA ASN A 257 -4.01 -14.37 -20.55
C ASN A 257 -4.75 -13.42 -21.50
N ASP A 258 -4.94 -12.17 -21.10
CA ASP A 258 -5.64 -11.15 -21.87
C ASP A 258 -4.83 -10.64 -23.07
N SER A 259 -3.51 -10.80 -23.04
CA SER A 259 -2.64 -10.44 -24.17
C SER A 259 -2.81 -11.36 -25.40
N GLY A 260 -3.41 -12.55 -25.22
CA GLY A 260 -3.52 -13.58 -26.25
C GLY A 260 -2.23 -14.35 -26.51
N ALA A 261 -1.22 -14.21 -25.64
CA ALA A 261 0.02 -14.98 -25.72
C ALA A 261 -0.24 -16.47 -25.44
N GLU A 262 0.36 -17.36 -26.25
CA GLU A 262 0.26 -18.82 -26.06
C GLU A 262 1.06 -19.30 -24.83
N THR A 263 2.09 -18.55 -24.45
CA THR A 263 2.98 -18.84 -23.31
C THR A 263 3.36 -17.55 -22.60
N GLY A 264 3.67 -17.63 -21.31
CA GLY A 264 4.23 -16.49 -20.57
C GLY A 264 5.04 -16.90 -19.35
N SER A 265 5.67 -15.90 -18.72
CA SER A 265 6.44 -16.08 -17.50
C SER A 265 6.19 -14.92 -16.56
N VAL A 266 6.05 -15.22 -15.27
CA VAL A 266 5.93 -14.24 -14.20
C VAL A 266 7.10 -14.42 -13.24
N ASP A 267 7.92 -13.38 -13.11
CA ASP A 267 8.96 -13.29 -12.09
C ASP A 267 8.37 -12.67 -10.82
N ILE A 268 8.66 -13.24 -9.64
CA ILE A 268 7.97 -12.91 -8.40
C ILE A 268 8.97 -12.63 -7.27
N SER A 269 8.76 -11.51 -6.57
CA SER A 269 9.49 -11.10 -5.37
C SER A 269 8.55 -10.92 -4.18
N GLY A 270 9.09 -11.13 -2.98
CA GLY A 270 8.41 -10.80 -1.72
C GLY A 270 7.40 -11.82 -1.22
N LEU A 271 6.43 -11.34 -0.44
CA LEU A 271 5.37 -12.11 0.22
C LEU A 271 4.02 -11.78 -0.43
N CYS A 272 3.44 -12.75 -1.12
CA CYS A 272 2.19 -12.61 -1.86
C CYS A 272 1.03 -13.29 -1.14
N ARG A 273 0.02 -12.50 -0.74
CA ARG A 273 -1.10 -12.93 0.10
C ARG A 273 -2.47 -12.77 -0.56
N ASP A 274 -2.51 -12.50 -1.86
CA ASP A 274 -3.77 -12.36 -2.59
C ASP A 274 -4.63 -13.60 -2.47
N MET A 275 -5.94 -13.41 -2.42
CA MET A 275 -6.91 -14.47 -2.28
C MET A 275 -8.13 -14.19 -3.15
N ARG A 276 -8.16 -14.85 -4.30
CA ARG A 276 -9.19 -14.69 -5.31
C ARG A 276 -10.23 -15.79 -5.18
N THR A 277 -11.48 -15.39 -5.38
CA THR A 277 -12.61 -16.31 -5.48
C THR A 277 -12.95 -16.53 -6.95
N ILE A 278 -12.90 -17.77 -7.41
CA ILE A 278 -13.36 -18.15 -8.76
C ILE A 278 -14.55 -19.08 -8.67
N VAL A 279 -15.39 -19.06 -9.70
CA VAL A 279 -16.49 -20.02 -9.86
C VAL A 279 -16.15 -20.96 -11.00
N VAL A 280 -15.99 -22.24 -10.69
CA VAL A 280 -15.74 -23.31 -11.68
C VAL A 280 -16.96 -24.22 -11.71
N GLY A 281 -17.80 -24.05 -12.74
CA GLY A 281 -19.09 -24.74 -12.83
C GLY A 281 -20.04 -24.35 -11.70
N VAL A 282 -20.22 -25.23 -10.72
CA VAL A 282 -21.06 -25.01 -9.52
C VAL A 282 -20.24 -24.80 -8.23
N GLN A 283 -18.91 -24.85 -8.33
CA GLN A 283 -18.00 -24.74 -7.19
C GLN A 283 -17.52 -23.30 -7.03
N ILE A 284 -17.38 -22.85 -5.79
CA ILE A 284 -16.76 -21.59 -5.43
C ILE A 284 -15.42 -21.95 -4.83
N LEU A 285 -14.34 -21.62 -5.52
CA LEU A 285 -13.00 -21.96 -5.09
C LEU A 285 -12.25 -20.69 -4.69
N ARG A 286 -11.45 -20.79 -3.63
CA ARG A 286 -10.56 -19.70 -3.18
C ARG A 286 -9.10 -20.10 -3.43
N GLN A 287 -8.32 -19.22 -4.04
CA GLN A 287 -6.91 -19.43 -4.25
C GLN A 287 -6.12 -18.13 -4.44
N THR A 288 -4.81 -18.17 -4.15
CA THR A 288 -3.92 -17.04 -4.44
C THR A 288 -3.65 -16.88 -5.93
N VAL A 289 -3.36 -17.99 -6.63
CA VAL A 289 -3.10 -17.94 -8.08
C VAL A 289 -3.88 -19.04 -8.80
N TYR A 290 -4.50 -18.67 -9.92
CA TYR A 290 -5.16 -19.56 -10.85
C TYR A 290 -4.51 -19.48 -12.24
N ILE A 291 -4.01 -20.62 -12.73
CA ILE A 291 -3.32 -20.74 -14.02
C ILE A 291 -4.12 -21.67 -14.94
N THR A 292 -4.50 -21.14 -16.11
CA THR A 292 -5.22 -21.91 -17.15
C THR A 292 -4.43 -22.09 -18.45
N ASN A 293 -3.37 -21.31 -18.64
CA ASN A 293 -2.53 -21.31 -19.82
C ASN A 293 -1.08 -21.69 -19.48
N GLN A 294 -0.22 -21.85 -20.49
CA GLN A 294 1.19 -22.21 -20.32
C GLN A 294 1.99 -21.03 -19.74
N ILE A 295 1.86 -20.80 -18.44
CA ILE A 295 2.49 -19.69 -17.72
C ILE A 295 3.42 -20.23 -16.64
N ASP A 296 4.70 -19.90 -16.76
CA ASP A 296 5.72 -20.24 -15.79
C ASP A 296 5.74 -19.22 -14.64
N LEU A 297 5.90 -19.69 -13.40
CA LEU A 297 6.08 -18.84 -12.23
C LEU A 297 7.46 -19.07 -11.62
N SER A 298 8.20 -17.99 -11.42
CA SER A 298 9.59 -18.01 -10.97
C SER A 298 9.77 -17.08 -9.76
N GLY A 299 10.01 -17.66 -8.58
CA GLY A 299 10.35 -16.90 -7.37
C GLY A 299 11.85 -16.68 -7.20
N GLY A 300 12.25 -16.12 -6.07
CA GLY A 300 13.66 -15.92 -5.72
C GLY A 300 14.27 -14.60 -6.20
N TRP A 301 13.46 -13.66 -6.68
CA TRP A 301 13.91 -12.37 -7.20
C TRP A 301 13.98 -11.31 -6.10
N ASN A 302 14.97 -10.42 -6.17
CA ASN A 302 14.94 -9.16 -5.43
C ASN A 302 13.88 -8.19 -6.00
N SER A 303 13.57 -7.13 -5.25
CA SER A 303 12.47 -6.21 -5.58
C SER A 303 12.69 -5.38 -6.85
N ASP A 304 13.92 -5.28 -7.35
CA ASP A 304 14.23 -4.62 -8.64
C ASP A 304 14.38 -5.63 -9.81
N PHE A 305 14.20 -6.92 -9.55
CA PHE A 305 14.37 -8.02 -10.52
C PHE A 305 15.74 -8.02 -11.23
N SER A 306 16.79 -7.52 -10.58
CA SER A 306 18.15 -7.54 -11.13
C SER A 306 18.93 -8.81 -10.77
N GLU A 307 18.53 -9.52 -9.72
CA GLU A 307 19.19 -10.73 -9.22
C GLU A 307 18.17 -11.79 -8.78
N GLN A 308 18.39 -13.03 -9.22
CA GLN A 308 17.65 -14.20 -8.73
C GLN A 308 18.52 -15.04 -7.81
N ASN A 309 18.17 -15.07 -6.53
CA ASN A 309 18.79 -15.91 -5.52
C ASN A 309 17.74 -16.32 -4.47
N PRO A 310 17.14 -17.53 -4.58
CA PRO A 310 16.07 -17.97 -3.68
C PRO A 310 16.48 -18.11 -2.20
N GLU A 311 17.78 -18.17 -1.89
CA GLU A 311 18.26 -18.18 -0.50
C GLU A 311 18.32 -16.77 0.10
N LEU A 312 18.63 -15.76 -0.73
CA LEU A 312 18.75 -14.36 -0.29
C LEU A 312 17.42 -13.61 -0.38
N TYR A 313 16.61 -13.94 -1.38
CA TYR A 313 15.32 -13.31 -1.66
C TYR A 313 14.21 -14.38 -1.68
N PRO A 314 13.91 -15.02 -0.54
CA PRO A 314 12.88 -16.05 -0.50
C PRO A 314 11.51 -15.46 -0.84
N THR A 315 10.91 -15.93 -1.94
CA THR A 315 9.55 -15.54 -2.32
C THR A 315 8.53 -16.46 -1.69
N PHE A 316 7.48 -15.90 -1.09
CA PHE A 316 6.40 -16.64 -0.44
C PHE A 316 5.07 -16.39 -1.15
N VAL A 317 4.32 -17.45 -1.37
CA VAL A 317 2.90 -17.37 -1.78
C VAL A 317 2.11 -17.99 -0.65
N ASP A 318 1.41 -17.15 0.10
CA ASP A 318 0.78 -17.49 1.36
C ASP A 318 -0.73 -17.34 1.24
N ALA A 319 -1.45 -18.46 1.34
CA ALA A 319 -2.91 -18.44 1.28
C ALA A 319 -3.56 -18.12 2.64
N GLU A 320 -2.77 -17.88 3.69
CA GLU A 320 -3.18 -17.50 5.04
C GLU A 320 -4.20 -18.43 5.71
N GLY A 321 -4.34 -19.67 5.21
CA GLY A 321 -5.34 -20.63 5.67
C GLY A 321 -6.74 -20.44 5.07
N GLU A 322 -6.91 -19.48 4.16
CA GLU A 322 -8.18 -19.03 3.61
C GLU A 322 -8.57 -19.70 2.28
N GLY A 323 -7.62 -20.38 1.62
CA GLY A 323 -7.83 -21.06 0.35
C GLY A 323 -6.61 -21.84 -0.13
N ARG A 324 -6.61 -22.26 -1.39
CA ARG A 324 -5.46 -22.92 -2.03
C ARG A 324 -4.37 -21.90 -2.34
N VAL A 325 -3.10 -22.33 -2.35
CA VAL A 325 -2.03 -21.42 -2.81
C VAL A 325 -2.08 -21.31 -4.34
N LEU A 326 -2.05 -22.44 -5.04
CA LEU A 326 -2.12 -22.51 -6.51
C LEU A 326 -3.25 -23.42 -6.95
N TYR A 327 -3.96 -23.02 -8.01
CA TYR A 327 -4.85 -23.86 -8.79
C TYR A 327 -4.39 -23.84 -10.25
N ILE A 328 -4.13 -25.01 -10.83
CA ILE A 328 -3.63 -25.15 -12.20
C ILE A 328 -4.60 -26.05 -12.95
N SER A 329 -5.19 -25.55 -14.04
CA SER A 329 -6.19 -26.29 -14.82
C SER A 329 -5.96 -26.13 -16.33
N GLY A 330 -5.64 -27.24 -17.00
CA GLY A 330 -5.57 -27.33 -18.46
C GLY A 330 -6.78 -28.05 -19.05
N GLU A 331 -8.00 -27.68 -18.63
CA GLU A 331 -9.22 -28.43 -18.93
C GLU A 331 -9.51 -28.57 -20.44
N GLU A 332 -9.17 -27.56 -21.26
CA GLU A 332 -9.28 -27.65 -22.72
C GLU A 332 -8.02 -28.20 -23.39
N PHE A 333 -6.84 -27.84 -22.87
CA PHE A 333 -5.54 -28.26 -23.39
C PHE A 333 -4.58 -28.56 -22.23
N PRO A 334 -3.90 -29.73 -22.22
CA PRO A 334 -2.89 -30.02 -21.22
C PRO A 334 -1.80 -28.94 -21.20
N ILE A 335 -1.54 -28.39 -20.01
CA ILE A 335 -0.48 -27.41 -19.75
C ILE A 335 0.57 -28.02 -18.83
N GLU A 336 1.81 -27.56 -18.96
CA GLU A 336 2.95 -27.98 -18.13
C GLU A 336 3.71 -26.76 -17.59
N PRO A 337 3.07 -25.89 -16.78
CA PRO A 337 3.73 -24.68 -16.27
C PRO A 337 4.90 -25.05 -15.35
N LYS A 338 6.01 -24.35 -15.49
CA LYS A 338 7.16 -24.45 -14.59
C LYS A 338 6.91 -23.58 -13.36
N ILE A 339 6.90 -24.21 -12.19
CA ILE A 339 6.76 -23.52 -10.89
C ILE A 339 8.06 -23.74 -10.12
N GLU A 340 8.84 -22.68 -9.93
CA GLU A 340 10.15 -22.79 -9.29
C GLU A 340 10.44 -21.67 -8.29
N SER A 341 11.33 -21.96 -7.34
CA SER A 341 11.86 -20.96 -6.39
C SER A 341 10.80 -20.22 -5.55
N LEU A 342 9.62 -20.82 -5.37
CA LEU A 342 8.53 -20.30 -4.54
C LEU A 342 8.34 -21.13 -3.27
N ASN A 343 8.10 -20.45 -2.16
CA ASN A 343 7.64 -21.06 -0.91
C ASN A 343 6.11 -20.98 -0.86
N LEU A 344 5.44 -22.08 -1.18
CA LEU A 344 3.97 -22.17 -1.14
C LEU A 344 3.53 -22.56 0.28
N VAL A 345 2.82 -21.67 0.99
CA VAL A 345 2.54 -21.83 2.43
C VAL A 345 1.08 -21.57 2.80
N ASN A 346 0.69 -22.15 3.93
CA ASN A 346 -0.63 -22.04 4.57
C ASN A 346 -1.85 -22.27 3.66
N GLY A 347 -1.73 -23.14 2.64
CA GLY A 347 -2.87 -23.59 1.84
C GLY A 347 -3.90 -24.39 2.66
N ASN A 348 -5.18 -24.11 2.43
CA ASN A 348 -6.32 -24.82 2.97
C ASN A 348 -7.37 -25.07 1.87
N ALA A 349 -7.52 -26.34 1.47
CA ALA A 349 -8.54 -26.77 0.51
C ALA A 349 -9.76 -27.42 1.18
N ALA A 350 -9.92 -27.29 2.51
CA ALA A 350 -11.00 -27.95 3.23
C ALA A 350 -12.33 -27.23 2.96
N GLY A 351 -13.24 -27.91 2.25
CA GLY A 351 -14.57 -27.39 1.88
C GLY A 351 -14.94 -27.64 0.42
N ASP A 352 -13.93 -27.83 -0.44
CA ASP A 352 -14.10 -28.07 -1.87
C ASP A 352 -13.99 -29.58 -2.15
N ASP A 353 -15.12 -30.29 -1.99
CA ASP A 353 -15.22 -31.68 -2.41
C ASP A 353 -14.83 -31.76 -3.91
N ILE A 354 -13.84 -32.60 -4.20
CA ILE A 354 -13.29 -33.02 -5.51
C ILE A 354 -12.48 -32.02 -6.36
N THR A 355 -11.20 -31.80 -5.99
CA THR A 355 -9.98 -32.07 -6.82
C THR A 355 -8.75 -31.64 -6.02
N PRO A 356 -7.68 -32.46 -5.91
CA PRO A 356 -6.46 -32.03 -5.25
C PRO A 356 -5.68 -31.06 -6.16
N GLY A 357 -6.07 -29.78 -6.15
CA GLY A 357 -5.09 -28.71 -6.31
C GLY A 357 -4.12 -28.77 -5.13
N LEU A 358 -2.88 -28.32 -5.30
CA LEU A 358 -1.82 -28.37 -4.29
C LEU A 358 -2.18 -27.56 -3.03
N GLY A 359 -3.07 -28.09 -2.19
CA GLY A 359 -3.24 -27.71 -0.80
C GLY A 359 -2.12 -28.39 -0.03
N ILE A 360 -0.92 -27.81 -0.04
CA ILE A 360 0.23 -28.34 0.70
C ILE A 360 0.03 -27.99 2.18
N PRO A 361 -0.28 -28.96 3.07
CA PRO A 361 -0.37 -28.69 4.50
C PRO A 361 1.03 -28.78 5.12
N ARG A 362 1.28 -27.90 6.10
CA ARG A 362 2.40 -27.83 7.06
C ARG A 362 3.61 -28.76 6.80
N ARG A 363 4.71 -28.13 6.37
CA ARG A 363 6.09 -28.62 6.18
C ARG A 363 6.30 -29.56 4.99
N SER A 364 6.40 -28.99 3.80
CA SER A 364 7.23 -29.59 2.74
C SER A 364 7.88 -28.51 1.89
N SER A 365 9.17 -28.29 2.12
CA SER A 365 10.05 -27.65 1.15
C SER A 365 10.14 -28.55 -0.09
N LEU A 366 9.58 -28.11 -1.22
CA LEU A 366 9.85 -28.73 -2.51
C LEU A 366 11.27 -28.33 -2.95
N HIS A 367 12.25 -29.17 -2.62
CA HIS A 367 13.47 -29.27 -3.40
C HIS A 367 13.31 -30.48 -4.32
N GLY A 368 12.93 -30.22 -5.57
CA GLY A 368 12.65 -31.25 -6.57
C GLY A 368 13.36 -30.96 -7.87
N GLY A 369 14.65 -31.32 -7.95
CA GLY A 369 15.24 -31.69 -9.23
C GLY A 369 14.53 -32.94 -9.74
N TRP A 370 13.90 -32.83 -10.90
CA TRP A 370 13.22 -33.94 -11.55
C TRP A 370 14.25 -34.91 -12.13
N ASP A 371 14.51 -36.01 -11.43
CA ASP A 371 15.25 -37.14 -12.03
C ASP A 371 14.25 -38.11 -12.68
N ARG A 372 14.42 -38.28 -13.99
CA ARG A 372 13.64 -39.20 -14.82
C ARG A 372 14.15 -40.61 -14.57
N ASP A 373 13.33 -41.48 -13.99
CA ASP A 373 13.22 -42.87 -14.45
C ASP A 373 12.12 -43.59 -13.69
N LEU A 374 11.14 -44.13 -14.41
CA LEU A 374 10.52 -45.44 -14.15
C LEU A 374 9.63 -45.81 -15.35
N GLN A 375 10.28 -46.34 -16.39
CA GLN A 375 9.62 -47.12 -17.42
C GLN A 375 9.08 -48.44 -16.86
N SER A 376 7.81 -48.72 -17.18
CA SER A 376 7.23 -50.03 -17.48
C SER A 376 7.48 -51.21 -16.53
N LYS A 377 6.43 -51.65 -15.81
CA LYS A 377 6.25 -53.08 -15.51
C LYS A 377 4.81 -53.51 -15.75
N HIS A 378 4.65 -54.36 -16.76
CA HIS A 378 3.47 -55.16 -17.07
C HIS A 378 3.01 -56.02 -15.86
N HIS A 379 1.70 -56.02 -15.61
CA HIS A 379 1.02 -57.03 -14.81
C HIS A 379 0.70 -58.28 -15.66
N PRO A 380 1.05 -59.51 -15.24
CA PRO A 380 0.49 -60.71 -15.82
C PRO A 380 -0.83 -61.10 -15.11
N LYS A 381 -1.85 -61.35 -15.93
CA LYS A 381 -3.11 -62.02 -15.55
C LYS A 381 -2.82 -63.49 -15.17
N GLN A 382 -3.32 -63.95 -14.03
CA GLN A 382 -3.54 -65.39 -13.78
C GLN A 382 -5.04 -65.68 -13.71
N SER A 383 -5.49 -66.48 -14.66
CA SER A 383 -6.75 -67.22 -14.62
C SER A 383 -6.48 -68.60 -14.01
N SER A 384 -7.34 -69.04 -13.09
CA SER A 384 -7.36 -70.44 -12.65
C SER A 384 -8.79 -70.95 -12.60
N ASN A 385 -9.13 -71.83 -13.55
CA ASN A 385 -10.29 -72.71 -13.41
C ASN A 385 -10.05 -73.97 -14.25
N THR A 386 -9.80 -75.12 -13.62
CA THR A 386 -10.54 -76.39 -13.84
C THR A 386 -9.94 -77.63 -13.11
N ARG A 387 -10.84 -78.30 -12.36
CA ARG A 387 -11.12 -79.76 -12.25
C ARG A 387 -10.15 -80.79 -11.61
N ARG A 388 -10.58 -81.26 -10.43
CA ARG A 388 -11.11 -82.61 -10.02
C ARG A 388 -10.30 -83.92 -10.15
N ARG A 389 -10.42 -84.71 -9.04
CA ARG A 389 -10.25 -86.17 -8.75
C ARG A 389 -8.83 -86.60 -8.31
N SER A 390 -8.60 -87.48 -7.31
CA SER A 390 -9.40 -88.55 -6.68
C SER A 390 -8.75 -89.03 -5.35
N LEU A 391 -9.56 -89.32 -4.31
CA LEU A 391 -9.74 -90.62 -3.64
C LEU A 391 -10.84 -90.50 -2.58
#